data_AF-A0A2J7VXF4-F1
#
_entry.id   AF-A0A2J7VXF4-F1
#
_cell.length_a   1.000
_cell.length_b   1.000
_cell.length_c   1.000
_cell.angle_alpha   90.00
_cell.angle_beta   90.00
_cell.angle_gamma   90.00
#
_symmetry.space_group_name_H-M   'P 1'
#
loop_
_entity.id
_entity.type
_entity.pdbx_description
1 polymer ?
#
loop_
_entity_poly.entity_id
_entity_poly.type
_entity_poly.pdbx_seq_one_letter_code
_entity_poly.pdbx_strand_id
1 'polypeptide(L)'
;MNFLLRVVLFLLGLVFAASLAVAVMLLAAVWGLRYGWARLTGQPVRPWVMRFDPRHGFDRFRAATQPAEPTAADVAGARARGEAASSPVRLRERSDNVTDVQARPVSRGE
;
A
#
# COMPACT_ATOMS: atom_id res chain seq x y z
N MET A 1 45.89 36.03 23.56
CA MET A 1 44.78 35.05 23.50
C MET A 1 44.13 34.87 22.13
N ASN A 2 43.84 35.91 21.35
CA ASN A 2 43.05 35.80 20.12
C ASN A 2 43.67 34.91 19.03
N PHE A 3 45.00 34.91 18.88
CA PHE A 3 45.67 34.08 17.88
C PHE A 3 45.52 32.58 18.18
N LEU A 4 45.76 32.17 19.43
CA LEU A 4 45.59 30.78 19.84
C LEU A 4 44.14 30.31 19.64
N LEU A 5 43.17 31.15 19.99
CA LEU A 5 41.75 30.85 19.80
C LEU A 5 41.39 30.67 18.32
N ARG A 6 41.93 31.51 17.42
CA ARG A 6 41.75 31.35 15.96
C ARG A 6 42.37 30.05 15.45
N VAL A 7 43.57 29.71 15.90
CA VAL A 7 44.24 28.46 15.51
C VAL A 7 43.46 27.24 15.99
N VAL A 8 42.98 27.25 17.23
CA VAL A 8 42.16 26.17 17.79
C VAL A 8 40.85 26.02 17.01
N LEU A 9 40.15 27.11 16.73
CA LEU A 9 38.92 27.07 15.94
C LEU A 9 39.17 26.58 14.51
N PHE A 10 40.28 26.98 13.90
CA PHE A 10 40.68 26.49 12.58
C PHE A 10 40.95 24.99 12.59
N LEU A 11 41.73 24.50 13.56
CA LEU A 11 41.99 23.07 13.73
C LEU A 11 40.71 22.28 13.98
N LEU A 12 39.80 22.80 14.80
CA LEU A 12 38.51 22.17 15.07
C LEU A 12 37.66 22.08 13.80
N GLY A 13 37.61 23.16 13.02
CA GLY A 13 36.94 23.18 11.72
C GLY A 13 37.57 22.21 10.72
N LEU A 14 38.90 22.10 10.71
CA LEU A 14 39.64 21.17 9.85
C LEU A 14 39.34 19.72 10.20
N VAL A 15 39.36 19.38 11.50
CA VAL A 15 39.01 18.04 11.99
C VAL A 15 37.56 17.71 11.65
N PHE A 16 36.64 18.66 11.82
CA PHE A 16 35.24 18.48 11.45
C PHE A 16 35.07 18.24 9.95
N ALA A 17 35.72 19.04 9.10
CA ALA A 17 35.68 18.88 7.65
C ALA A 17 36.28 17.53 7.21
N ALA A 18 37.41 17.12 7.80
CA ALA A 18 38.02 15.82 7.53
C ALA A 18 37.10 14.66 7.93
N SER A 19 36.46 14.74 9.10
CA SER A 19 35.46 13.77 9.56
C SER A 19 34.29 13.65 8.58
N LEU A 20 33.75 14.79 8.14
CA LEU A 20 32.65 14.80 7.17
C LEU A 20 33.07 14.21 5.81
N ALA A 21 34.28 14.53 5.34
CA ALA A 21 34.83 13.95 4.12
C ALA A 21 34.95 12.43 4.21
N VAL A 22 35.46 11.91 5.34
CA VAL A 22 35.52 10.46 5.60
C VAL A 22 34.11 9.86 5.61
N ALA A 23 33.15 10.49 6.28
CA ALA A 23 31.76 10.00 6.32
C ALA A 23 31.14 9.90 4.92
N VAL A 24 31.33 10.92 4.08
CA VAL A 24 30.86 10.92 2.69
C VAL A 24 31.57 9.83 1.87
N MET A 25 32.87 9.66 2.06
CA MET A 25 33.66 8.66 1.35
C MET A 25 33.25 7.23 1.71
N LEU A 26 32.95 6.98 2.99
CA LEU A 26 32.37 5.70 3.45
C LEU A 26 30.97 5.48 2.88
N LEU A 27 30.11 6.50 2.89
CA LEU A 27 28.77 6.42 2.31
C LEU A 27 28.86 6.09 0.81
N ALA A 28 29.74 6.79 0.08
CA ALA A 28 29.99 6.54 -1.34
C ALA A 28 30.51 5.12 -1.58
N ALA A 29 31.43 4.61 -0.74
CA ALA A 29 31.93 3.25 -0.84
C ALA A 29 30.81 2.20 -0.62
N VAL A 30 29.97 2.40 0.39
CA VAL A 30 28.82 1.52 0.67
C VAL A 30 27.83 1.55 -0.50
N TRP A 31 27.53 2.72 -1.05
CA TRP A 31 26.64 2.86 -2.21
C TRP A 31 27.23 2.27 -3.48
N GLY A 32 28.52 2.53 -3.73
CA GLY A 32 29.26 1.97 -4.86
C GLY A 32 29.31 0.45 -4.81
N LEU A 33 29.59 -0.11 -3.63
CA LEU A 33 29.53 -1.56 -3.41
C LEU A 33 28.11 -2.08 -3.62
N ARG A 34 27.08 -1.39 -3.10
CA ARG A 34 25.67 -1.80 -3.24
C ARG A 34 25.22 -1.83 -4.70
N TYR A 35 25.58 -0.81 -5.49
CA TYR A 35 25.30 -0.73 -6.92
C TYR A 35 26.15 -1.73 -7.72
N GLY A 36 27.44 -1.82 -7.39
CA GLY A 36 28.37 -2.76 -8.00
C GLY A 36 27.99 -4.20 -7.75
N TRP A 37 27.41 -4.52 -6.58
CA TRP A 37 26.90 -5.84 -6.25
C TRP A 37 25.82 -6.31 -7.22
N ALA A 38 24.95 -5.40 -7.66
CA ALA A 38 23.95 -5.68 -8.69
C ALA A 38 24.60 -6.16 -10.00
N ARG A 39 25.73 -5.55 -10.35
CA ARG A 39 26.48 -5.84 -11.57
C ARG A 39 27.35 -7.09 -11.44
N LEU A 40 27.92 -7.33 -10.25
CA LEU A 40 28.79 -8.48 -9.95
C LEU A 40 28.03 -9.78 -9.72
N THR A 41 26.86 -9.72 -9.06
CA THR A 41 26.07 -10.92 -8.74
C THR A 41 24.89 -11.16 -9.68
N GLY A 42 24.55 -10.20 -10.54
CA GLY A 42 23.37 -10.28 -11.41
C GLY A 42 22.03 -10.29 -10.66
N GLN A 43 22.06 -10.27 -9.33
CA GLN A 43 20.87 -10.23 -8.50
C GLN A 43 20.48 -8.78 -8.23
N PRO A 44 19.21 -8.40 -8.48
CA PRO A 44 18.75 -7.05 -8.24
C PRO A 44 18.90 -6.69 -6.76
N VAL A 45 19.42 -5.50 -6.52
CA VAL A 45 19.50 -4.83 -5.23
C VAL A 45 18.12 -4.86 -4.58
N ARG A 46 17.92 -5.73 -3.57
CA ARG A 46 16.65 -5.74 -2.81
C ARG A 46 16.32 -4.32 -2.32
N PRO A 47 15.20 -3.73 -2.76
CA PRO A 47 14.84 -2.39 -2.35
C PRO A 47 14.49 -2.40 -0.86
N TRP A 48 14.99 -1.41 -0.11
CA TRP A 48 14.63 -1.21 1.30
C TRP A 48 13.30 -0.48 1.49
N VAL A 49 12.61 -0.19 0.38
CA VAL A 49 11.25 0.33 0.43
C VAL A 49 10.28 -0.83 0.48
N MET A 50 9.33 -0.76 1.42
CA MET A 50 8.13 -1.59 1.41
C MET A 50 7.48 -1.39 0.03
N ARG A 51 7.43 -2.46 -0.78
CA ARG A 51 6.75 -2.40 -2.08
C ARG A 51 5.26 -2.20 -1.83
N PHE A 52 4.84 -0.93 -1.86
CA PHE A 52 3.43 -0.58 -1.87
C PHE A 52 2.94 -0.80 -3.30
N ASP A 53 2.26 -1.92 -3.53
CA ASP A 53 1.59 -2.16 -4.81
C ASP A 53 0.19 -1.52 -4.75
N PRO A 54 -0.03 -0.34 -5.36
CA PRO A 54 -1.33 0.32 -5.32
C PRO A 54 -2.42 -0.52 -6.02
N ARG A 55 -2.06 -1.46 -6.89
CA ARG A 55 -3.02 -2.32 -7.60
C ARG A 55 -3.62 -3.38 -6.69
N HIS A 56 -2.86 -3.83 -5.70
CA HIS A 56 -3.31 -4.84 -4.75
C HIS A 56 -4.53 -4.40 -3.91
N GLY A 57 -4.68 -3.08 -3.68
CA GLY A 57 -5.88 -2.52 -3.04
C GLY A 57 -7.12 -2.61 -3.93
N PHE A 58 -6.97 -2.36 -5.23
CA PHE A 58 -8.06 -2.43 -6.21
C PHE A 58 -8.42 -3.85 -6.62
N ASP A 59 -7.48 -4.80 -6.57
CA ASP A 59 -7.75 -6.20 -6.86
C ASP A 59 -8.73 -6.82 -5.85
N ARG A 60 -8.73 -6.37 -4.58
CA ARG A 60 -9.76 -6.77 -3.60
C ARG A 60 -11.16 -6.31 -3.99
N PHE A 61 -11.31 -5.12 -4.57
CA PHE A 61 -12.62 -4.62 -5.03
C PHE A 61 -13.08 -5.33 -6.32
N ARG A 62 -12.16 -5.62 -7.25
CA ARG A 62 -12.48 -6.45 -8.43
C ARG A 62 -12.86 -7.87 -8.05
N ALA A 63 -12.12 -8.50 -7.14
CA ALA A 63 -12.45 -9.82 -6.62
C ALA A 63 -13.79 -9.84 -5.89
N ALA A 64 -14.15 -8.76 -5.18
CA ALA A 64 -15.48 -8.60 -4.57
C ALA A 64 -16.62 -8.39 -5.60
N THR A 65 -16.29 -7.99 -6.83
CA THR A 65 -17.26 -7.88 -7.94
C THR A 65 -17.45 -9.22 -8.66
N GLN A 66 -16.55 -10.18 -8.45
CA GLN A 66 -16.73 -11.55 -8.92
C GLN A 66 -17.69 -12.27 -7.96
N PRO A 67 -18.73 -12.94 -8.47
CA PRO A 67 -19.62 -13.75 -7.64
C PRO A 67 -18.77 -14.76 -6.86
N ALA A 68 -18.84 -14.70 -5.53
CA ALA A 68 -18.14 -15.64 -4.68
C ALA A 68 -18.62 -17.06 -5.02
N GLU A 69 -17.66 -17.96 -5.25
CA GLU A 69 -17.96 -19.36 -5.54
C GLU A 69 -18.67 -19.97 -4.31
N PRO A 70 -19.81 -20.67 -4.50
CA PRO A 70 -20.61 -21.16 -3.39
C PRO A 70 -19.79 -22.08 -2.50
N THR A 71 -19.76 -21.78 -1.20
CA THR A 71 -18.98 -22.57 -0.25
C THR A 71 -19.63 -23.94 -0.04
N ALA A 72 -18.87 -24.93 0.42
CA ALA A 72 -19.41 -26.27 0.68
C ALA A 72 -20.59 -26.26 1.67
N ALA A 73 -20.64 -25.28 2.58
CA ALA A 73 -21.75 -25.08 3.50
C ALA A 73 -23.01 -24.58 2.77
N ASP A 74 -22.87 -23.67 1.81
CA ASP A 74 -23.99 -23.17 0.99
C ASP A 74 -24.57 -24.29 0.12
N VAL A 75 -23.70 -25.14 -0.44
CA VAL A 75 -24.10 -26.32 -1.23
C VAL A 75 -24.83 -27.34 -0.36
N ALA A 76 -24.33 -27.61 0.86
CA ALA A 76 -24.98 -28.52 1.80
C ALA A 76 -26.35 -27.99 2.26
N GLY A 77 -26.45 -26.68 2.53
CA GLY A 77 -27.71 -26.02 2.91
C GLY A 77 -28.75 -26.02 1.78
N ALA A 78 -28.34 -25.74 0.54
CA ALA A 78 -29.22 -25.83 -0.62
C ALA A 78 -29.75 -27.26 -0.84
N ARG A 79 -28.87 -28.27 -0.68
CA ARG A 79 -29.24 -29.67 -0.82
C ARG A 79 -30.22 -30.15 0.26
N ALA A 80 -30.06 -29.67 1.49
CA ALA A 80 -30.97 -29.98 2.59
C ALA A 80 -32.38 -29.37 2.38
N ARG A 81 -32.48 -28.25 1.65
CA ARG A 81 -33.75 -27.61 1.27
C ARG A 81 -34.35 -28.15 -0.03
N GLY A 82 -33.69 -29.10 -0.70
CA GLY A 82 -34.15 -29.66 -1.97
C GLY A 82 -33.93 -28.75 -3.19
N GLU A 83 -33.12 -27.69 -3.06
CA GLU A 83 -32.82 -26.75 -4.14
C GLU A 83 -31.59 -27.20 -4.94
N ALA A 84 -31.60 -26.97 -6.26
CA ALA A 84 -30.43 -27.24 -7.11
C ALA A 84 -29.34 -26.20 -6.82
N ALA A 85 -28.17 -26.67 -6.37
CA ALA A 85 -27.00 -25.86 -5.99
C ALA A 85 -26.38 -25.01 -7.14
N SER A 86 -26.99 -24.99 -8.32
CA SER A 86 -26.53 -24.26 -9.51
C SER A 86 -27.26 -22.93 -9.73
N SER A 87 -28.15 -22.51 -8.83
CA SER A 87 -28.83 -21.22 -8.96
C SER A 87 -28.16 -20.21 -8.02
N PRO A 88 -27.44 -19.19 -8.53
CA PRO A 88 -27.04 -18.08 -7.69
C PRO A 88 -28.33 -17.46 -7.16
N VAL A 89 -28.54 -17.57 -5.85
CA VAL A 89 -29.68 -17.01 -5.15
C VAL A 89 -29.85 -15.57 -5.62
N ARG A 90 -30.87 -15.34 -6.46
CA ARG A 90 -31.35 -14.00 -6.78
C ARG A 90 -31.92 -13.47 -5.47
N LEU A 91 -31.10 -12.77 -4.69
CA LEU A 91 -31.54 -11.87 -3.63
C LEU A 91 -32.26 -10.65 -4.25
N ARG A 92 -33.28 -10.90 -5.08
CA ARG A 92 -34.17 -9.90 -5.68
C ARG A 92 -35.52 -9.88 -4.98
N GLU A 93 -35.86 -10.91 -4.21
CA GLU A 93 -37.22 -11.12 -3.67
C GLU A 93 -37.31 -10.90 -2.14
N ARG A 94 -36.51 -9.96 -1.63
CA ARG A 94 -36.74 -9.32 -0.33
C ARG A 94 -36.51 -7.81 -0.43
N SER A 95 -36.93 -7.22 -1.54
CA SER A 95 -37.05 -5.77 -1.72
C SER A 95 -38.50 -5.27 -1.63
N ASP A 96 -39.48 -6.15 -1.41
CA ASP A 96 -40.91 -5.78 -1.41
C ASP A 96 -41.39 -5.06 -0.14
N ASN A 97 -40.45 -4.62 0.71
CA ASN A 97 -40.77 -3.72 1.82
C ASN A 97 -39.85 -2.50 1.84
N VAL A 98 -39.59 -1.94 0.66
CA VAL A 98 -39.11 -0.56 0.54
C VAL A 98 -40.33 0.33 0.48
N THR A 99 -40.64 1.00 1.59
CA THR A 99 -41.63 2.07 1.62
C THR A 99 -41.04 3.26 0.87
N ASP A 100 -41.41 3.45 -0.40
CA ASP A 100 -41.00 4.62 -1.15
C ASP A 100 -41.51 5.90 -0.47
N VAL A 101 -40.59 6.77 -0.07
CA VAL A 101 -40.92 8.11 0.44
C VAL A 101 -41.09 9.02 -0.77
N GLN A 102 -42.33 9.37 -1.11
CA GLN A 102 -42.57 10.42 -2.10
C GLN A 102 -42.16 11.78 -1.55
N ALA A 103 -41.35 12.52 -2.31
CA ALA A 103 -41.02 13.91 -2.00
C ALA A 103 -42.31 14.74 -2.04
N ARG A 104 -42.59 15.48 -0.96
CA ARG A 104 -43.72 16.40 -0.85
C ARG A 104 -43.62 17.44 -1.97
N PRO A 105 -44.63 17.60 -2.86
CA PRO A 105 -44.58 18.63 -3.87
C PRO A 105 -44.52 20.00 -3.19
N VAL A 106 -43.48 20.77 -3.52
CA VAL A 106 -43.34 22.14 -3.06
C VAL A 106 -44.35 22.97 -3.84
N SER A 107 -45.46 23.34 -3.21
CA SER A 107 -46.33 24.38 -3.73
C SER A 107 -45.55 25.69 -3.78
N ARG A 108 -45.07 26.07 -4.97
CA ARG A 108 -44.63 27.44 -5.24
C ARG A 108 -45.91 28.27 -5.26
N GLY A 109 -46.26 28.85 -4.11
CA GLY A 109 -47.31 29.83 -4.02
C GLY A 109 -46.96 31.03 -4.89
N GLU A 110 -47.90 31.41 -5.74
CA GLU A 110 -48.02 32.76 -6.28
C GLU A 110 -48.68 33.68 -5.25
#